data_AF-A0A9D8HXX6-F1
#
_entry.id   AF-A0A9D8HXX6-F1
#
_cell.length_a   1.000
_cell.length_b   1.000
_cell.length_c   1.000
_cell.angle_alpha   90.00
_cell.angle_beta   90.00
_cell.angle_gamma   90.00
#
_symmetry.space_group_name_H-M   'P 1'
#
loop_
_entity.id
_entity.type
_entity.pdbx_description
1 polymer ?
#
loop_
_entity_poly.entity_id
_entity_poly.type
_entity_poly.pdbx_seq_one_letter_code
_entity_poly.pdbx_strand_id
1 'polypeptide(L)'
;MSAEEFLAGLSVIASLVVLEGLLSVDNVLGIAALANELPEHQQKRAIRVGLFLAYLFRVLALFVAGWLATNTWVRWLGAGYLIWLMSSHLTRGHAHDVSEVLTDSDPTNDDQPIQTTSPRTMTVVLLQIGLMDLSLSIDNVIAAVGLAPKQANGDPLMWPIYAGVLIAILALQQIAPHAINLLKQYPILEPTAFILIGYVGALLIGEEGYRLITGAPIHLPAYVKFVGILMIIIVALTYDADQRVQRIVTPLVRFSMPVMRVVTRVVGVIVWPLEQLIAMI
;
A
#
# COMPACT_ATOMS: atom_id res chain seq x y z
N MET A 1 -25.43 -1.60 18.15
CA MET A 1 -24.00 -1.26 18.09
C MET A 1 -23.62 -0.66 19.43
N SER A 2 -22.67 -1.27 20.14
CA SER A 2 -22.21 -0.75 21.43
C SER A 2 -21.25 0.44 21.23
N ALA A 3 -21.01 1.24 22.28
CA ALA A 3 -20.03 2.32 22.22
C ALA A 3 -18.61 1.79 21.92
N GLU A 4 -18.27 0.60 22.42
CA GLU A 4 -16.97 -0.04 22.18
C GLU A 4 -16.79 -0.44 20.71
N GLU A 5 -17.83 -1.00 20.07
CA GLU A 5 -17.81 -1.33 18.65
C GLU A 5 -17.63 -0.07 17.77
N PHE A 6 -18.27 1.03 18.16
CA PHE A 6 -18.13 2.31 17.46
C PHE A 6 -16.71 2.86 17.56
N LEU A 7 -16.13 2.88 18.76
CA LEU A 7 -14.75 3.35 18.99
C LEU A 7 -13.72 2.45 18.29
N ALA A 8 -13.95 1.14 18.28
CA ALA A 8 -13.14 0.20 17.51
C ALA A 8 -13.21 0.51 16.02
N GLY A 9 -14.42 0.75 15.49
CA GLY A 9 -14.61 1.14 14.10
C GLY A 9 -13.87 2.44 13.76
N LEU A 10 -13.96 3.47 14.61
CA LEU A 10 -13.24 4.73 14.42
C LEU A 10 -11.72 4.53 14.36
N SER A 11 -11.17 3.66 15.20
CA SER A 11 -9.75 3.32 15.20
C SER A 11 -9.32 2.65 13.89
N VAL A 12 -10.17 1.81 13.30
CA VAL A 12 -9.91 1.19 11.99
C VAL A 12 -9.98 2.22 10.87
N ILE A 13 -10.99 3.09 10.88
CA ILE A 13 -11.11 4.17 9.90
C ILE A 13 -9.84 5.04 9.93
N ALA A 14 -9.39 5.43 11.13
CA ALA A 14 -8.17 6.20 11.29
C ALA A 14 -6.92 5.45 10.79
N SER A 15 -6.81 4.16 11.11
CA SER A 15 -5.73 3.30 10.61
C SER A 15 -5.68 3.25 9.09
N LEU A 16 -6.85 3.09 8.45
CA LEU A 16 -6.99 3.02 7.00
C LEU A 16 -6.66 4.33 6.31
N VAL A 17 -7.15 5.45 6.84
CA VAL A 17 -6.80 6.79 6.31
C VAL A 17 -5.29 7.02 6.35
N VAL A 18 -4.62 6.60 7.43
CA VAL A 18 -3.17 6.73 7.56
C VAL A 18 -2.44 5.84 6.55
N LEU A 19 -2.82 4.55 6.44
CA LEU A 19 -2.19 3.62 5.49
C LEU A 19 -2.41 4.04 4.03
N GLU A 20 -3.65 4.36 3.67
CA GLU A 20 -3.96 4.83 2.32
C GLU A 20 -3.25 6.15 2.01
N GLY A 21 -3.15 7.06 2.99
CA GLY A 21 -2.43 8.32 2.84
C GLY A 21 -0.94 8.13 2.52
N LEU A 22 -0.28 7.19 3.22
CA LEU A 22 1.15 6.89 3.02
C LEU A 22 1.41 6.18 1.68
N LEU A 23 0.56 5.22 1.31
CA LEU A 23 0.73 4.39 0.12
C LEU A 23 0.26 5.09 -1.17
N SER A 24 -0.65 6.06 -1.08
CA SER A 24 -1.31 6.61 -2.27
C SER A 24 -0.54 7.71 -2.99
N VAL A 25 0.58 8.20 -2.45
CA VAL A 25 1.39 9.18 -3.17
C VAL A 25 1.96 8.58 -4.44
N ASP A 26 2.42 7.33 -4.38
CA ASP A 26 2.92 6.59 -5.54
C ASP A 26 1.81 6.41 -6.59
N ASN A 27 0.56 6.19 -6.17
CA ASN A 27 -0.58 6.10 -7.10
C ASN A 27 -0.80 7.41 -7.87
N VAL A 28 -0.74 8.57 -7.20
CA VAL A 28 -0.99 9.87 -7.84
C VAL A 28 0.19 10.26 -8.74
N LEU A 29 1.41 10.01 -8.28
CA LEU A 29 2.63 10.23 -9.07
C LEU A 29 2.64 9.33 -10.31
N GLY A 30 2.24 8.07 -10.19
CA GLY A 30 2.13 7.15 -11.32
C GLY A 30 1.06 7.58 -12.34
N ILE A 31 -0.10 8.07 -11.88
CA ILE A 31 -1.13 8.62 -12.80
C ILE A 31 -0.59 9.83 -13.56
N ALA A 32 0.11 10.73 -12.87
CA ALA A 32 0.72 11.90 -13.49
C ALA A 32 1.82 11.52 -14.48
N ALA A 33 2.70 10.58 -14.12
CA ALA A 33 3.78 10.10 -14.97
C ALA A 33 3.25 9.44 -16.24
N LEU A 34 2.28 8.52 -16.13
CA LEU A 34 1.65 7.88 -17.27
C LEU A 34 0.87 8.86 -18.15
N ALA A 35 0.23 9.87 -17.55
CA ALA A 35 -0.47 10.90 -18.29
C ALA A 35 0.49 11.82 -19.07
N ASN A 36 1.70 12.07 -18.58
CA ASN A 36 2.70 12.90 -19.25
C ASN A 36 3.22 12.26 -20.56
N GLU A 37 3.04 10.95 -20.76
CA GLU A 37 3.36 10.26 -22.01
C GLU A 37 2.38 10.61 -23.15
N LEU A 38 1.27 11.31 -22.87
CA LEU A 38 0.30 11.74 -23.87
C LEU A 38 0.60 13.16 -24.39
N PRO A 39 0.14 13.50 -25.61
CA PRO A 39 0.16 14.87 -26.10
C PRO A 39 -0.52 15.84 -25.13
N GLU A 40 0.03 17.05 -24.93
CA GLU A 40 -0.41 18.03 -23.92
C GLU A 40 -1.93 18.27 -23.88
N HIS A 41 -2.58 18.28 -25.06
CA HIS A 41 -4.03 18.49 -25.18
C HIS A 41 -4.87 17.33 -24.58
N GLN A 42 -4.29 16.14 -24.40
CA GLN A 42 -4.97 14.97 -23.84
C GLN A 42 -4.64 14.71 -22.37
N GLN A 43 -3.52 15.21 -21.85
CA GLN A 43 -3.03 14.93 -20.50
C GLN A 43 -4.07 15.26 -19.42
N LYS A 44 -4.66 16.47 -19.46
CA LYS A 44 -5.71 16.89 -18.51
C LYS A 44 -6.97 16.03 -18.57
N ARG A 45 -7.25 15.41 -19.73
CA ARG A 45 -8.38 14.50 -19.89
C ARG A 45 -8.01 13.11 -19.35
N ALA A 46 -6.80 12.64 -19.63
CA ALA A 46 -6.28 11.38 -19.12
C ALA A 46 -6.20 11.36 -17.60
N ILE A 47 -5.70 12.43 -16.95
CA ILE A 47 -5.68 12.54 -15.48
C ILE A 47 -7.10 12.48 -14.91
N ARG A 48 -8.06 13.23 -15.48
CA ARG A 48 -9.45 13.23 -14.98
C ARG A 48 -10.13 11.87 -15.14
N VAL A 49 -9.99 11.24 -16.30
CA VAL A 49 -10.58 9.93 -16.58
C VAL A 49 -9.87 8.84 -15.78
N GLY A 50 -8.55 8.90 -15.66
CA GLY A 50 -7.74 7.99 -14.86
C GLY A 50 -8.10 8.05 -13.38
N LEU A 51 -8.28 9.27 -12.83
CA LEU A 51 -8.72 9.45 -11.45
C LEU A 51 -10.15 8.92 -11.22
N PHE A 52 -11.06 9.16 -12.17
CA PHE A 52 -12.40 8.55 -12.11
C PHE A 52 -12.33 7.02 -12.12
N LEU A 53 -11.49 6.46 -12.98
CA LEU A 53 -11.29 5.01 -13.10
C LEU A 53 -10.69 4.41 -11.83
N ALA A 54 -9.74 5.10 -11.19
CA ALA A 54 -9.18 4.72 -9.89
C ALA A 54 -10.26 4.68 -8.80
N TYR A 55 -11.16 5.67 -8.73
CA TYR A 55 -12.28 5.61 -7.79
C TYR A 55 -13.21 4.43 -8.06
N LEU A 56 -13.50 4.17 -9.32
CA LEU A 56 -14.32 3.03 -9.69
C LEU A 56 -13.68 1.72 -9.23
N PHE A 57 -12.38 1.52 -9.48
CA PHE A 57 -11.67 0.32 -9.05
C PHE A 57 -11.58 0.20 -7.54
N ARG A 58 -11.38 1.29 -6.80
CA ARG A 58 -11.41 1.28 -5.33
C ARG A 58 -12.79 0.91 -4.77
N VAL A 59 -13.87 1.39 -5.40
CA VAL A 59 -15.23 0.98 -5.03
C VAL A 59 -15.48 -0.48 -5.37
N LEU A 60 -14.96 -1.00 -6.48
CA LEU A 60 -15.03 -2.43 -6.79
C LEU A 60 -14.22 -3.26 -5.78
N ALA A 61 -13.05 -2.76 -5.39
CA ALA A 61 -12.17 -3.38 -4.40
C ALA A 61 -12.83 -3.47 -3.02
N LEU A 62 -13.72 -2.54 -2.64
CA LEU A 62 -14.56 -2.65 -1.42
C LEU A 62 -15.39 -3.95 -1.41
N PHE A 63 -16.02 -4.31 -2.53
CA PHE A 63 -16.80 -5.56 -2.60
C PHE A 63 -15.89 -6.78 -2.49
N VAL A 64 -14.71 -6.72 -3.10
CA VAL A 64 -13.68 -7.77 -2.97
C VAL A 64 -13.19 -7.87 -1.52
N ALA A 65 -13.04 -6.76 -0.80
CA ALA A 65 -12.64 -6.74 0.60
C ALA A 65 -13.64 -7.48 1.49
N GLY A 66 -14.93 -7.29 1.24
CA GLY A 66 -15.97 -8.02 1.95
C GLY A 66 -15.88 -9.54 1.72
N TRP A 67 -15.73 -9.95 0.47
CA TRP A 67 -15.53 -11.36 0.14
C TRP A 67 -14.22 -11.91 0.72
N LEU A 68 -13.12 -11.15 0.66
CA LEU A 68 -11.83 -11.51 1.23
C LEU A 68 -11.93 -11.76 2.75
N ALA A 69 -12.70 -10.92 3.45
CA ALA A 69 -12.84 -10.98 4.89
C ALA A 69 -13.43 -12.32 5.38
N THR A 70 -14.34 -12.92 4.61
CA THR A 70 -15.00 -14.19 4.96
C THR A 70 -14.19 -15.42 4.56
N ASN A 71 -13.23 -15.30 3.64
CA ASN A 71 -12.48 -16.43 3.11
C ASN A 71 -11.12 -16.63 3.79
N THR A 72 -11.03 -17.60 4.69
CA THR A 72 -9.80 -17.94 5.44
C THR A 72 -8.57 -18.17 4.55
N TRP A 73 -8.70 -18.95 3.48
CA TRP A 73 -7.59 -19.24 2.58
C TRP A 73 -7.04 -17.98 1.90
N VAL A 74 -7.95 -17.09 1.48
CA VAL A 74 -7.58 -15.86 0.80
C VAL A 74 -6.95 -14.87 1.78
N ARG A 75 -7.37 -14.86 3.06
CA ARG A 75 -6.68 -14.10 4.12
C ARG A 75 -5.25 -14.57 4.34
N TRP A 76 -5.00 -15.88 4.36
CA TRP A 76 -3.63 -16.42 4.46
C TRP A 76 -2.76 -16.03 3.27
N LEU A 77 -3.30 -16.16 2.06
CA LEU A 77 -2.61 -15.73 0.84
C LEU A 77 -2.32 -14.23 0.86
N GLY A 78 -3.31 -13.42 1.24
CA GLY A 78 -3.16 -11.98 1.36
C GLY A 78 -2.10 -11.60 2.39
N ALA A 79 -2.10 -12.23 3.56
CA ALA A 79 -1.11 -11.99 4.61
C ALA A 79 0.32 -12.34 4.14
N GLY A 80 0.47 -13.49 3.46
CA GLY A 80 1.73 -13.87 2.84
C GLY A 80 2.18 -12.88 1.76
N TYR A 81 1.25 -12.39 0.95
CA TYR A 81 1.50 -11.37 -0.05
C TYR A 81 1.97 -10.04 0.58
N LEU A 82 1.35 -9.54 1.65
CA LEU A 82 1.80 -8.32 2.35
C LEU A 82 3.21 -8.47 2.94
N ILE A 83 3.52 -9.63 3.53
CA ILE A 83 4.85 -9.93 4.08
C ILE A 83 5.89 -10.00 2.95
N TRP A 84 5.52 -10.61 1.83
CA TRP A 84 6.37 -10.63 0.65
C TRP A 84 6.58 -9.23 0.07
N LEU A 85 5.54 -8.40 -0.04
CA LEU A 85 5.63 -7.05 -0.56
C LEU A 85 6.62 -6.22 0.27
N MET A 86 6.44 -6.21 1.60
CA MET A 86 7.39 -5.59 2.54
C MET A 86 8.81 -6.14 2.33
N SER A 87 8.97 -7.46 2.34
CA SER A 87 10.29 -8.10 2.23
C SER A 87 10.97 -7.75 0.90
N SER A 88 10.22 -7.76 -0.20
CA SER A 88 10.72 -7.47 -1.54
C SER A 88 11.19 -6.02 -1.66
N HIS A 89 10.42 -5.07 -1.14
CA HIS A 89 10.77 -3.65 -1.18
C HIS A 89 11.98 -3.35 -0.27
N LEU A 90 11.98 -3.85 0.97
CA LEU A 90 13.08 -3.62 1.91
C LEU A 90 14.39 -4.31 1.50
N THR A 91 14.33 -5.41 0.73
CA THR A 91 15.53 -6.16 0.31
C THR A 91 16.08 -5.76 -1.05
N ARG A 92 15.28 -5.14 -1.94
CA ARG A 92 15.74 -4.60 -3.23
C ARG A 92 16.66 -3.37 -3.09
N GLY A 93 16.72 -2.77 -1.90
CA GLY A 93 17.57 -1.61 -1.61
C GLY A 93 16.90 -0.31 -2.06
N HIS A 94 17.33 0.82 -1.48
CA HIS A 94 16.89 2.18 -1.79
C HIS A 94 17.32 2.60 -3.22
N ALA A 95 16.90 1.85 -4.23
CA ALA A 95 17.08 2.18 -5.63
C ALA A 95 16.13 3.34 -5.97
N HIS A 96 16.57 4.53 -5.58
CA HIS A 96 16.44 5.80 -6.28
C HIS A 96 15.49 5.78 -7.49
N ASP A 97 14.19 6.00 -7.28
CA ASP A 97 13.25 6.25 -8.40
C ASP A 97 12.23 7.38 -8.15
N VAL A 98 12.20 8.00 -6.96
CA VAL A 98 11.29 9.13 -6.70
C VAL A 98 11.96 10.50 -6.94
N SER A 99 13.27 10.50 -7.20
CA SER A 99 14.07 11.73 -7.41
C SER A 99 14.11 12.20 -8.87
N GLU A 100 13.94 11.31 -9.85
CA GLU A 100 14.15 11.68 -11.27
C GLU A 100 12.91 12.30 -11.93
N VAL A 101 11.72 12.12 -11.37
CA VAL A 101 10.47 12.69 -11.93
C VAL A 101 10.22 14.14 -11.50
N LEU A 102 10.99 14.68 -10.55
CA LEU A 102 10.78 16.03 -10.00
C LEU A 102 11.85 17.06 -10.39
N THR A 103 12.90 16.67 -11.11
CA THR A 103 13.99 17.56 -11.50
C THR A 103 14.02 17.95 -12.98
N ASP A 104 13.14 17.42 -13.83
CA ASP A 104 13.11 17.84 -15.24
C ASP A 104 12.15 19.02 -15.43
N SER A 105 12.62 20.18 -14.98
CA SER A 105 12.03 21.49 -15.25
C SER A 105 13.17 22.48 -15.51
N ASP A 106 14.09 22.14 -16.41
CA ASP A 106 15.05 23.10 -16.96
C ASP A 106 15.06 23.02 -18.50
N PRO A 107 14.51 24.03 -19.21
CA PRO A 107 14.33 23.96 -20.65
C PRO A 107 15.61 24.45 -21.34
N THR A 108 16.72 23.72 -21.25
CA THR A 108 17.90 23.99 -22.08
C THR A 108 18.85 22.79 -22.11
N ASN A 109 18.69 21.88 -23.07
CA ASN A 109 19.77 21.45 -23.96
C ASN A 109 19.26 20.50 -25.05
N ASP A 110 19.69 20.82 -26.27
CA ASP A 110 19.46 20.13 -27.53
C ASP A 110 20.27 18.82 -27.62
N ASP A 111 19.84 17.95 -28.53
CA ASP A 111 20.58 16.83 -29.14
C ASP A 111 20.87 15.56 -28.33
N GLN A 112 19.83 14.73 -28.15
CA GLN A 112 19.96 13.26 -28.18
C GLN A 112 18.84 12.67 -29.07
N PRO A 113 19.10 11.62 -29.87
CA PRO A 113 18.07 11.01 -30.69
C PRO A 113 17.10 10.25 -29.78
N ILE A 114 15.98 10.90 -29.48
CA ILE A 114 14.86 10.30 -28.75
C ILE A 114 14.41 9.10 -29.58
N GLN A 115 14.58 7.89 -29.01
CA GLN A 115 13.93 6.69 -29.54
C GLN A 115 12.44 6.97 -29.56
N THR A 116 11.89 7.12 -30.78
CA THR A 116 10.48 7.39 -31.01
C THR A 116 9.67 6.14 -30.65
N THR A 117 9.42 5.91 -29.38
CA THR A 117 8.29 5.07 -28.97
C THR A 117 7.05 5.82 -29.40
N SER A 118 6.30 5.27 -30.37
CA SER A 118 5.04 5.85 -30.86
C SER A 118 4.20 6.42 -29.71
N PRO A 119 3.57 7.59 -29.87
CA PRO A 119 2.76 8.19 -28.81
C PRO A 119 1.73 7.16 -28.34
N ARG A 120 1.81 6.79 -27.05
CA ARG A 120 0.89 5.79 -26.49
C ARG A 120 -0.53 6.30 -26.65
N THR A 121 -1.43 5.44 -27.12
CA THR A 121 -2.84 5.80 -27.23
C THR A 121 -3.40 6.05 -25.85
N MET A 122 -4.28 7.06 -25.71
CA MET A 122 -4.97 7.37 -24.45
C MET A 122 -5.59 6.13 -23.78
N THR A 123 -6.14 5.20 -24.57
CA THR A 123 -6.67 3.92 -24.06
C THR A 123 -5.62 3.06 -23.35
N VAL A 124 -4.39 3.00 -23.87
CA VAL A 124 -3.29 2.23 -23.27
C VAL A 124 -2.89 2.85 -21.93
N VAL A 125 -2.75 4.19 -21.90
CA VAL A 125 -2.43 4.93 -20.68
C VAL A 125 -3.51 4.74 -19.62
N LEU A 126 -4.79 4.85 -19.99
CA LEU A 126 -5.90 4.60 -19.07
C LEU A 126 -5.94 3.16 -18.55
N LEU A 127 -5.64 2.19 -19.41
CA LEU A 127 -5.55 0.79 -19.02
C LEU A 127 -4.41 0.56 -18.02
N GLN A 128 -3.24 1.15 -18.27
CA GLN A 128 -2.08 1.08 -17.36
C GLN A 128 -2.37 1.75 -16.02
N ILE A 129 -2.99 2.93 -16.01
CA ILE A 129 -3.46 3.60 -14.79
C ILE A 129 -4.39 2.67 -14.01
N GLY A 130 -5.34 2.05 -14.71
CA GLY A 130 -6.28 1.10 -14.10
C GLY A 130 -5.60 -0.12 -13.49
N LEU A 131 -4.65 -0.73 -14.20
CA LEU A 131 -3.89 -1.88 -13.71
C LEU A 131 -2.98 -1.53 -12.53
N MET A 132 -2.34 -0.35 -12.58
CA MET A 132 -1.51 0.15 -11.49
C MET A 132 -2.34 0.39 -10.23
N ASP A 133 -3.48 1.07 -10.33
CA ASP A 133 -4.37 1.30 -9.19
C ASP A 133 -4.96 -0.02 -8.67
N LEU A 134 -5.32 -0.96 -9.55
CA LEU A 134 -5.80 -2.28 -9.14
C LEU A 134 -4.74 -3.03 -8.32
N SER A 135 -3.48 -3.03 -8.76
CA SER A 135 -2.38 -3.67 -8.01
C SER A 135 -2.24 -3.08 -6.61
N LEU A 136 -2.28 -1.75 -6.49
CA LEU A 136 -2.14 -1.04 -5.20
C LEU A 136 -3.40 -1.18 -4.33
N SER A 137 -4.58 -1.30 -4.95
CA SER A 137 -5.84 -1.49 -4.23
C SER A 137 -5.91 -2.83 -3.49
N ILE A 138 -5.19 -3.85 -3.96
CA ILE A 138 -5.14 -5.18 -3.33
C ILE A 138 -4.49 -5.09 -1.95
N ASP A 139 -3.38 -4.35 -1.82
CA ASP A 139 -2.68 -4.13 -0.54
C ASP A 139 -3.63 -3.48 0.48
N ASN A 140 -4.29 -2.41 0.07
CA ASN A 140 -5.23 -1.66 0.92
C ASN A 140 -6.45 -2.50 1.33
N VAL A 141 -6.97 -3.32 0.42
CA VAL A 141 -8.07 -4.25 0.70
C VAL A 141 -7.67 -5.30 1.74
N ILE A 142 -6.51 -5.94 1.55
CA ILE A 142 -6.02 -6.94 2.51
C ILE A 142 -5.71 -6.28 3.85
N ALA A 143 -5.14 -5.07 3.84
CA ALA A 143 -4.86 -4.31 5.04
C ALA A 143 -6.14 -3.96 5.82
N ALA A 144 -7.21 -3.56 5.12
CA ALA A 144 -8.52 -3.30 5.71
C ALA A 144 -9.10 -4.53 6.39
N VAL A 145 -8.98 -5.70 5.77
CA VAL A 145 -9.41 -6.96 6.36
C VAL A 145 -8.56 -7.31 7.60
N GLY A 146 -7.25 -7.04 7.58
CA GLY A 146 -6.37 -7.29 8.73
C GLY A 146 -6.58 -6.36 9.92
N LEU A 147 -7.01 -5.13 9.68
CA LEU A 147 -7.26 -4.13 10.71
C LEU A 147 -8.66 -4.19 11.29
N ALA A 148 -9.63 -4.74 10.54
CA ALA A 148 -11.03 -4.83 10.94
C ALA A 148 -11.19 -5.47 12.33
N PRO A 149 -12.10 -4.94 13.17
CA PRO A 149 -12.47 -5.65 14.38
C PRO A 149 -13.25 -6.91 13.97
N LYS A 150 -13.07 -7.99 14.73
CA LYS A 150 -13.81 -9.24 14.56
C LYS A 150 -14.73 -9.43 15.78
N GLN A 151 -15.89 -10.01 15.54
CA GLN A 151 -16.88 -10.34 16.56
C GLN A 151 -16.34 -11.46 17.45
N ALA A 152 -16.99 -11.69 18.60
CA ALA A 152 -16.65 -12.78 19.51
C ALA A 152 -16.62 -14.17 18.83
N ASN A 153 -17.38 -14.33 17.75
CA ASN A 153 -17.46 -15.55 16.95
C ASN A 153 -16.28 -15.73 15.98
N GLY A 154 -15.38 -14.74 15.87
CA GLY A 154 -14.25 -14.70 14.94
C GLY A 154 -14.57 -14.10 13.56
N ASP A 155 -15.83 -13.75 13.32
CA ASP A 155 -16.27 -13.14 12.05
C ASP A 155 -15.92 -11.66 11.99
N PRO A 156 -15.42 -11.14 10.86
CA PRO A 156 -15.12 -9.72 10.69
C PRO A 156 -16.38 -8.85 10.74
N LEU A 157 -16.31 -7.72 11.46
CA LEU A 157 -17.31 -6.68 11.32
C LEU A 157 -17.13 -6.03 9.96
N MET A 158 -18.16 -6.09 9.13
CA MET A 158 -18.10 -5.61 7.74
C MET A 158 -18.28 -4.09 7.64
N TRP A 159 -19.09 -3.49 8.51
CA TRP A 159 -19.38 -2.07 8.45
C TRP A 159 -18.13 -1.19 8.65
N PRO A 160 -17.17 -1.46 9.57
CA PRO A 160 -15.96 -0.67 9.70
C PRO A 160 -15.04 -0.79 8.49
N ILE A 161 -15.00 -1.96 7.84
CA ILE A 161 -14.23 -2.17 6.61
C ILE A 161 -14.82 -1.26 5.52
N TYR A 162 -16.12 -1.37 5.24
CA TYR A 162 -16.76 -0.60 4.19
C TYR A 162 -16.75 0.90 4.47
N ALA A 163 -17.11 1.31 5.68
CA ALA A 163 -17.10 2.72 6.08
C ALA A 163 -15.68 3.28 6.09
N GLY A 164 -14.71 2.54 6.64
CA GLY A 164 -13.33 3.00 6.73
C GLY A 164 -12.64 3.12 5.40
N VAL A 165 -12.75 2.12 4.53
CA VAL A 165 -12.19 2.21 3.19
C VAL A 165 -12.92 3.29 2.37
N LEU A 166 -14.26 3.41 2.45
CA LEU A 166 -14.97 4.48 1.76
C LEU A 166 -14.55 5.88 2.25
N ILE A 167 -14.45 6.07 3.56
CA ILE A 167 -13.98 7.33 4.16
C ILE A 167 -12.53 7.59 3.78
N ALA A 168 -11.66 6.58 3.76
CA ALA A 168 -10.27 6.72 3.38
C ALA A 168 -10.12 7.13 1.91
N ILE A 169 -10.87 6.49 0.99
CA ILE A 169 -10.96 6.89 -0.42
C ILE A 169 -11.38 8.36 -0.56
N LEU A 170 -12.36 8.81 0.21
CA LEU A 170 -12.86 10.20 0.17
C LEU A 170 -11.89 11.20 0.81
N ALA A 171 -11.31 10.86 1.96
CA ALA A 171 -10.38 11.70 2.69
C ALA A 171 -9.09 11.91 1.88
N LEU A 172 -8.60 10.85 1.26
CA LEU A 172 -7.42 10.88 0.43
C LEU A 172 -7.54 11.85 -0.75
N GLN A 173 -8.71 12.03 -1.36
CA GLN A 173 -8.87 13.00 -2.46
C GLN A 173 -8.52 14.43 -2.01
N GLN A 174 -8.87 14.75 -0.76
CA GLN A 174 -8.61 16.07 -0.17
C GLN A 174 -7.15 16.20 0.29
N ILE A 175 -6.59 15.08 0.75
CA ILE A 175 -5.26 15.04 1.37
C ILE A 175 -4.15 14.79 0.33
N ALA A 176 -4.43 14.22 -0.84
CA ALA A 176 -3.43 13.82 -1.83
C ALA A 176 -2.42 14.92 -2.20
N PRO A 177 -2.81 16.20 -2.43
CA PRO A 177 -1.85 17.27 -2.67
C PRO A 177 -0.90 17.51 -1.48
N HIS A 178 -1.40 17.32 -0.25
CA HIS A 178 -0.63 17.47 0.98
C HIS A 178 0.25 16.25 1.25
N ALA A 179 -0.23 15.04 0.94
CA ALA A 179 0.54 13.80 1.11
C ALA A 179 1.81 13.81 0.25
N ILE A 180 1.73 14.30 -0.99
CA ILE A 180 2.89 14.47 -1.88
C ILE A 180 3.93 15.39 -1.24
N ASN A 181 3.50 16.53 -0.68
CA ASN A 181 4.41 17.45 0.01
C ASN A 181 5.00 16.85 1.28
N LEU A 182 4.23 16.04 2.01
CA LEU A 182 4.69 15.36 3.22
C LEU A 182 5.75 14.32 2.92
N LEU A 183 5.61 13.53 1.84
CA LEU A 183 6.62 12.57 1.42
C LEU A 183 7.91 13.22 0.91
N LYS A 184 7.80 14.36 0.20
CA LYS A 184 8.98 15.18 -0.14
C LYS A 184 9.70 15.71 1.10
N GLN A 185 8.95 16.09 2.13
CA GLN A 185 9.50 16.59 3.39
C GLN A 185 10.07 15.46 4.27
N TYR A 186 9.45 14.28 4.25
CA TYR A 186 9.83 13.12 5.04
C TYR A 186 9.95 11.87 4.14
N PRO A 187 11.06 11.72 3.39
CA PRO A 187 11.26 10.57 2.49
C PRO A 187 11.24 9.22 3.21
N ILE A 188 11.56 9.21 4.52
CA ILE A 188 11.51 8.01 5.37
C ILE A 188 10.10 7.38 5.44
N LEU A 189 9.06 8.14 5.10
CA LEU A 189 7.68 7.64 5.08
C LEU A 189 7.44 6.59 4.00
N GLU A 190 8.18 6.60 2.89
CA GLU A 190 8.08 5.61 1.80
C GLU A 190 8.39 4.18 2.31
N PRO A 191 9.61 3.88 2.80
CA PRO A 191 9.90 2.54 3.33
C PRO A 191 9.07 2.20 4.57
N THR A 192 8.60 3.21 5.31
CA THR A 192 7.69 3.03 6.44
C THR A 192 6.33 2.50 6.02
N ALA A 193 5.80 2.94 4.87
CA ALA A 193 4.55 2.43 4.31
C ALA A 193 4.62 0.91 4.07
N PHE A 194 5.75 0.42 3.53
CA PHE A 194 5.99 -1.01 3.36
C PHE A 194 6.15 -1.76 4.69
N ILE A 195 6.81 -1.17 5.69
CA ILE A 195 6.88 -1.74 7.05
C ILE A 195 5.46 -1.86 7.65
N LEU A 196 4.62 -0.86 7.46
CA LEU A 196 3.23 -0.88 7.92
C LEU A 196 2.39 -1.93 7.20
N ILE A 197 2.56 -2.11 5.90
CA ILE A 197 1.96 -3.22 5.15
C ILE A 197 2.38 -4.56 5.77
N GLY A 198 3.67 -4.77 6.00
CA GLY A 198 4.17 -5.99 6.61
C GLY A 198 3.69 -6.18 8.05
N TYR A 199 3.52 -5.10 8.81
CA TYR A 199 2.88 -5.14 10.13
C TYR A 199 1.45 -5.70 10.05
N VAL A 200 0.64 -5.24 9.09
CA VAL A 200 -0.72 -5.79 8.91
C VAL A 200 -0.67 -7.25 8.44
N GLY A 201 0.27 -7.61 7.56
CA GLY A 201 0.52 -9.00 7.18
C GLY A 201 0.88 -9.89 8.39
N ALA A 202 1.73 -9.39 9.29
CA ALA A 202 2.12 -10.10 10.50
C ALA A 202 0.96 -10.25 11.49
N LEU A 203 0.11 -9.22 11.63
CA LEU A 203 -1.12 -9.30 12.42
C LEU A 203 -2.04 -10.40 11.89
N LEU A 204 -2.25 -10.45 10.58
CA LEU A 204 -3.08 -11.48 9.95
C LEU A 204 -2.50 -12.89 10.18
N ILE A 205 -1.20 -13.10 9.94
CA ILE A 205 -0.54 -14.40 10.21
C ILE A 205 -0.66 -14.78 11.68
N GLY A 206 -0.47 -13.82 12.59
CA GLY A 206 -0.54 -14.05 14.03
C GLY A 206 -1.94 -14.46 14.49
N GLU A 207 -2.97 -13.71 14.10
CA GLU A 207 -4.36 -14.00 14.45
C GLU A 207 -4.83 -15.33 13.85
N GLU A 208 -4.58 -15.54 12.55
CA GLU A 208 -5.02 -16.74 11.84
C GLU A 208 -4.22 -17.97 12.28
N GLY A 209 -2.92 -17.83 12.54
CA GLY A 209 -2.04 -18.89 13.01
C GLY A 209 -2.37 -19.34 14.43
N TYR A 210 -2.66 -18.40 15.33
CA TYR A 210 -3.11 -18.74 16.67
C TYR A 210 -4.46 -19.48 16.64
N ARG A 211 -5.40 -19.02 15.79
CA ARG A 211 -6.68 -19.70 15.61
C ARG A 211 -6.51 -21.12 15.08
N LEU A 212 -5.56 -21.34 14.17
CA LEU A 212 -5.24 -22.67 13.63
C LEU A 212 -4.69 -23.62 14.68
N ILE A 213 -3.81 -23.14 15.58
CA ILE A 213 -3.15 -23.97 16.59
C ILE A 213 -4.06 -24.24 17.79
N THR A 214 -4.76 -23.23 18.29
CA THR A 214 -5.52 -23.32 19.54
C THR A 214 -7.00 -23.61 19.35
N GLY A 215 -7.51 -23.46 18.11
CA GLY A 215 -8.94 -23.47 17.82
C GLY A 215 -9.70 -22.25 18.36
N ALA A 216 -9.04 -21.37 19.12
CA ALA A 216 -9.65 -20.20 19.75
C ALA A 216 -9.36 -18.93 18.94
N PRO A 217 -10.37 -18.08 18.71
CA PRO A 217 -10.17 -16.78 18.08
C PRO A 217 -9.39 -15.82 19.00
N ILE A 218 -8.14 -15.48 18.68
CA ILE A 218 -7.45 -14.32 19.30
C ILE A 218 -7.56 -13.11 18.39
N HIS A 219 -7.90 -11.98 18.99
CA HIS A 219 -8.18 -10.75 18.27
C HIS A 219 -7.52 -9.61 19.01
N LEU A 220 -6.60 -8.95 18.33
CA LEU A 220 -6.03 -7.72 18.87
C LEU A 220 -7.09 -6.62 18.78
N PRO A 221 -7.37 -5.89 19.88
CA PRO A 221 -8.30 -4.78 19.82
C PRO A 221 -7.89 -3.76 18.76
N ALA A 222 -8.86 -3.20 18.04
CA ALA A 222 -8.60 -2.26 16.96
C ALA A 222 -7.73 -1.06 17.39
N TYR A 223 -7.92 -0.57 18.62
CA TYR A 223 -7.09 0.51 19.17
C TYR A 223 -5.62 0.08 19.37
N VAL A 224 -5.35 -1.18 19.72
CA VAL A 224 -3.97 -1.70 19.86
C VAL A 224 -3.30 -1.75 18.49
N LYS A 225 -4.03 -2.20 17.46
CA LYS A 225 -3.55 -2.20 16.07
C LYS A 225 -3.22 -0.78 15.60
N PHE A 226 -4.11 0.18 15.88
CA PHE A 226 -3.91 1.58 15.55
C PHE A 226 -2.71 2.20 16.30
N VAL A 227 -2.57 1.94 17.60
CA VAL A 227 -1.40 2.38 18.37
C VAL A 227 -0.12 1.79 17.79
N GLY A 228 -0.14 0.54 17.33
CA GLY A 228 0.99 -0.06 16.61
C GLY A 228 1.41 0.72 15.37
N ILE A 229 0.44 1.15 14.56
CA ILE A 229 0.68 2.00 13.38
C ILE A 229 1.31 3.33 13.78
N LEU A 230 0.73 4.03 14.77
CA LEU A 230 1.26 5.30 15.26
C LEU A 230 2.69 5.14 15.80
N MET A 231 2.97 4.08 16.55
CA MET A 231 4.30 3.79 17.07
C MET A 231 5.31 3.56 15.95
N ILE A 232 4.95 2.82 14.90
CA ILE A 232 5.81 2.61 13.73
C ILE A 232 6.13 3.94 13.05
N ILE A 233 5.13 4.80 12.85
CA ILE A 233 5.31 6.12 12.23
C ILE A 233 6.18 7.03 13.12
N ILE A 234 5.95 7.07 14.43
CA ILE A 234 6.76 7.86 15.36
C ILE A 234 8.21 7.38 15.35
N VAL A 235 8.44 6.06 15.38
CA VAL A 235 9.79 5.49 15.29
C VAL A 235 10.45 5.85 13.96
N ALA A 236 9.72 5.81 12.85
CA ALA A 236 10.24 6.20 11.54
C ALA A 236 10.61 7.68 11.46
N LEU A 237 9.75 8.59 11.93
CA LEU A 237 10.02 10.02 11.93
C LEU A 237 11.17 10.39 12.87
N THR A 238 11.29 9.70 14.02
CA THR A 238 12.39 9.90 14.96
C THR A 238 13.69 9.21 14.54
N TYR A 239 13.63 8.16 13.71
CA TYR A 239 14.80 7.51 13.13
C TYR A 239 15.63 8.48 12.28
N ASP A 240 14.98 9.38 11.54
CA ASP A 240 15.67 10.41 10.76
C ASP A 240 16.23 11.53 11.64
N ALA A 241 15.53 11.86 12.74
CA ALA A 241 15.89 12.97 13.61
C ALA A 241 16.92 12.65 14.72
N ASP A 242 16.99 11.41 15.22
CA ASP A 242 17.82 11.03 16.38
C ASP A 242 18.70 9.78 16.12
N GLN A 243 20.03 9.98 16.21
CA GLN A 243 21.03 8.91 16.09
C GLN A 243 20.86 7.78 17.12
N ARG A 244 20.26 8.05 18.28
CA ARG A 244 19.98 7.03 19.29
C ARG A 244 18.97 6.02 18.78
N VAL A 245 17.91 6.49 18.12
CA VAL A 245 16.88 5.64 17.53
C VAL A 245 17.50 4.79 16.42
N GLN A 246 18.35 5.38 15.57
CA GLN A 246 19.08 4.62 14.55
C GLN A 246 19.90 3.48 15.17
N ARG A 247 20.65 3.76 16.23
CA ARG A 247 21.48 2.75 16.90
C ARG A 247 20.66 1.57 17.46
N ILE A 248 19.40 1.79 17.82
CA ILE A 248 18.50 0.75 18.33
C ILE A 248 17.78 0.01 17.20
N VAL A 249 17.27 0.75 16.20
CA VAL A 249 16.44 0.20 15.13
C VAL A 249 17.27 -0.49 14.04
N THR A 250 18.40 0.09 13.63
CA THR A 250 19.26 -0.49 12.58
C THR A 250 19.72 -1.92 12.86
N PRO A 251 20.17 -2.32 14.07
CA PRO A 251 20.52 -3.72 14.32
C PRO A 251 19.30 -4.65 14.24
N LEU A 252 18.12 -4.19 14.66
CA LEU A 252 16.87 -4.95 14.57
C LEU A 252 16.47 -5.20 13.11
N VAL A 253 16.53 -4.16 12.28
CA VAL A 253 16.27 -4.26 10.83
C VAL A 253 17.29 -5.18 10.16
N ARG A 254 18.59 -5.05 10.49
CA ARG A 254 19.63 -5.93 9.95
C ARG A 254 19.45 -7.39 10.36
N PHE A 255 18.95 -7.63 11.57
CA PHE A 255 18.65 -8.97 12.05
C PHE A 255 17.48 -9.61 11.28
N SER A 256 16.48 -8.83 10.85
CA SER A 256 15.37 -9.35 10.04
C SER A 256 15.69 -9.51 8.55
N MET A 257 16.71 -8.81 8.02
CA MET A 257 17.15 -8.91 6.61
C MET A 257 17.36 -10.34 6.07
N PRO A 258 18.04 -11.28 6.75
CA PRO A 258 18.19 -12.64 6.23
C PRO A 258 16.84 -13.34 6.06
N VAL A 259 15.91 -13.16 7.00
CA VAL A 259 14.56 -13.72 6.92
C VAL A 259 13.80 -13.12 5.74
N MET A 260 13.83 -11.79 5.59
CA MET A 260 13.17 -11.10 4.47
C MET A 260 13.74 -11.58 3.13
N ARG A 261 15.06 -11.75 3.00
CA ARG A 261 15.67 -12.29 1.77
C ARG A 261 15.23 -13.72 1.45
N VAL A 262 15.05 -14.56 2.48
CA VAL A 262 14.51 -15.91 2.29
C VAL A 262 13.09 -15.83 1.75
N VAL A 263 12.23 -15.01 2.38
CA VAL A 263 10.85 -14.79 1.92
C VAL A 263 10.83 -14.30 0.46
N THR A 264 11.62 -13.27 0.14
CA THR A 264 11.70 -12.72 -1.22
C THR A 264 12.14 -13.78 -2.24
N ARG A 265 13.13 -14.61 -1.91
CA ARG A 265 13.61 -15.68 -2.81
C ARG A 265 12.60 -16.78 -3.01
N VAL A 266 11.99 -17.27 -1.93
CA VAL A 266 11.03 -18.38 -2.01
C VAL A 266 9.83 -17.97 -2.85
N VAL A 267 9.24 -16.82 -2.56
CA VAL A 267 8.10 -16.32 -3.33
C VAL A 267 8.55 -15.92 -4.74
N GLY A 268 9.73 -15.32 -4.90
CA GLY A 268 10.29 -14.99 -6.21
C GLY A 268 10.41 -16.21 -7.13
N VAL A 269 10.86 -17.37 -6.62
CA VAL A 269 10.91 -18.61 -7.43
C VAL A 269 9.51 -19.08 -7.85
N ILE A 270 8.51 -18.91 -6.99
CA ILE A 270 7.12 -19.29 -7.28
C ILE A 270 6.51 -18.36 -8.34
N VAL A 271 6.81 -17.06 -8.27
CA VAL A 271 6.23 -16.03 -9.12
C VAL A 271 7.01 -15.86 -10.44
N TRP A 272 8.29 -16.26 -10.49
CA TRP A 272 9.16 -16.17 -11.67
C TRP A 272 8.55 -16.68 -12.99
N PRO A 273 7.87 -17.84 -13.03
CA PRO A 273 7.24 -18.32 -14.27
C PRO A 273 6.16 -17.37 -14.78
N LEU A 274 5.46 -16.71 -13.86
CA LEU A 274 4.35 -15.81 -14.14
C LEU A 274 4.88 -14.44 -14.60
N GLU A 275 5.97 -13.95 -14.00
CA GLU A 275 6.69 -12.75 -14.46
C GLU A 275 7.20 -12.91 -15.90
N GLN A 276 7.77 -14.06 -16.25
CA GLN A 276 8.22 -14.34 -17.62
C GLN A 276 7.07 -14.35 -18.63
N LEU A 277 5.90 -14.84 -18.21
CA LEU A 277 4.72 -14.92 -19.06
C LEU A 277 4.12 -13.53 -19.30
N ILE A 278 4.12 -12.66 -18.29
CA ILE A 278 3.71 -11.26 -18.42
C ILE A 278 4.70 -10.48 -19.28
N ALA A 279 6.01 -10.70 -19.12
CA ALA A 279 7.04 -10.01 -19.90
C ALA A 279 7.02 -10.37 -21.41
N MET A 280 6.33 -11.44 -21.79
CA MET A 280 6.13 -11.85 -23.19
C MET A 280 4.87 -11.27 -23.85
N ILE A 281 3.98 -10.61 -23.10
CA ILE A 281 2.72 -10.01 -23.57
C ILE A 281 2.90 -8.51 -23.77
#